data_AF-A0A7J7HH64-F1
#
_entry.id   AF-A0A7J7HH64-F1
#
_cell.length_a   1.000
_cell.length_b   1.000
_cell.length_c   1.000
_cell.angle_alpha   90.00
_cell.angle_beta   90.00
_cell.angle_gamma   90.00
#
_symmetry.space_group_name_H-M   'P 1'
#
loop_
_entity.id
_entity.type
_entity.pdbx_description
1 polymer ?
#
loop_
_entity_poly.entity_id
_entity_poly.type
_entity_poly.pdbx_seq_one_letter_code
_entity_poly.pdbx_strand_id
1 'polypeptide(L)'
;MEEGKRSSVMKMKKKSVEGQVMDGSDIMELVGNEKVFSSFVDHKFEELDRDCDGKLSVKELQPAVADIGVALGLPAQGSAPDSDHIYSEVLNEFTHGKQDKVSKTEFKEVLSDILIGMAAGLKRDPIVILRIDGEDLHEFIKSPSFEPEMVSIFSQIVLPDDQGSLKDYIIKAFEKLTVDQGMPPASDSWVMSNVVEPALQSCGGGYDQQPISQDTFLAEFKKVAERVAQNLKDQPVIVAHSENTFDGSSIKRLLSNKFEFDKTLETALQNVPTDRQGKLSKEYLRMVLDVVAPSAGLPPLGAVDQMDKVIADVFKMLKADDGKAVKEEEFKKIMSEILGSILLQLEGNPISISTNTVVHEPLAPASTLLPPSSSS
;
A
#
# COMPACT_ATOMS: atom_id res chain seq x y z
N MET A 1 -21.55 0.08 45.79
CA MET A 1 -22.29 -0.33 44.57
C MET A 1 -22.64 0.97 43.90
N GLU A 2 -21.90 1.44 42.91
CA GLU A 2 -21.66 0.79 41.63
C GLU A 2 -20.32 1.30 41.05
N GLU A 3 -19.49 0.37 40.57
CA GLU A 3 -18.15 0.61 40.06
C GLU A 3 -18.18 1.15 38.62
N GLY A 4 -17.53 2.29 38.42
CA GLY A 4 -17.23 2.82 37.08
C GLY A 4 -16.11 2.02 36.42
N LYS A 5 -16.46 1.19 35.44
CA LYS A 5 -15.53 0.42 34.61
C LYS A 5 -14.99 1.34 33.50
N ARG A 6 -13.89 2.04 33.78
CA ARG A 6 -13.08 2.72 32.75
C ARG A 6 -12.37 1.65 31.92
N SER A 7 -12.84 1.46 30.69
CA SER A 7 -12.14 0.67 29.66
C SER A 7 -10.78 1.31 29.38
N SER A 8 -9.71 0.64 29.78
CA SER A 8 -8.34 1.04 29.52
C SER A 8 -7.93 0.43 28.18
N VAL A 9 -8.07 1.20 27.11
CA VAL A 9 -7.43 0.87 25.83
C VAL A 9 -5.93 1.04 26.03
N MET A 10 -5.22 -0.08 26.17
CA MET A 10 -3.76 -0.11 26.19
C MET A 10 -3.26 0.39 24.83
N LYS A 11 -2.85 1.66 24.77
CA LYS A 11 -1.92 2.13 23.75
C LYS A 11 -0.59 1.43 23.99
N MET A 12 -0.33 0.34 23.27
CA MET A 12 1.03 -0.16 23.13
C MET A 12 1.85 0.95 22.49
N LYS A 13 2.91 1.34 23.21
CA LYS A 13 3.82 2.40 22.84
C LYS A 13 4.75 1.81 21.77
N LYS A 14 4.42 1.98 20.48
CA LYS A 14 5.27 1.57 19.34
C LYS A 14 6.64 2.24 19.54
N LYS A 15 7.63 1.44 19.91
CA LYS A 15 9.01 1.88 20.17
C LYS A 15 9.71 1.95 18.82
N SER A 16 10.57 2.96 18.66
CA SER A 16 11.21 3.33 17.41
C SER A 16 12.06 2.19 16.85
N VAL A 17 11.54 1.49 15.85
CA VAL A 17 12.39 0.90 14.81
C VAL A 17 13.12 2.08 14.17
N GLU A 18 14.44 1.99 13.96
CA GLU A 18 15.19 2.94 13.12
C GLU A 18 14.69 2.82 11.68
N GLY A 19 13.50 3.35 11.45
CA GLY A 19 12.81 3.31 10.18
C GLY A 19 12.91 4.66 9.50
N GLN A 20 13.32 4.68 8.24
CA GLN A 20 13.22 5.89 7.43
C GLN A 20 11.79 5.97 6.89
N VAL A 21 11.12 7.10 7.11
CA VAL A 21 9.76 7.32 6.61
C VAL A 21 9.83 8.03 5.26
N MET A 22 9.19 7.44 4.25
CA MET A 22 9.00 7.99 2.91
C MET A 22 7.58 8.56 2.84
N ASP A 23 7.46 9.86 3.05
CA ASP A 23 6.18 10.60 3.11
C ASP A 23 5.98 11.56 1.92
N GLY A 24 6.88 11.51 0.93
CA GLY A 24 6.84 12.36 -0.26
C GLY A 24 7.33 13.81 -0.05
N SER A 25 7.82 14.17 1.14
CA SER A 25 8.35 15.52 1.40
C SER A 25 9.52 15.89 0.49
N ASP A 26 10.47 14.98 0.28
CA ASP A 26 11.61 15.19 -0.63
C ASP A 26 11.18 15.45 -2.08
N ILE A 27 10.11 14.76 -2.54
CA ILE A 27 9.54 14.97 -3.88
C ILE A 27 8.92 16.37 -3.97
N MET A 28 8.18 16.79 -2.94
CA MET A 28 7.62 18.14 -2.87
C MET A 28 8.70 19.22 -2.83
N GLU A 29 9.81 18.99 -2.12
CA GLU A 29 10.95 19.90 -2.10
C GLU A 29 11.60 20.02 -3.48
N LEU A 30 11.83 18.89 -4.16
CA LEU A 30 12.39 18.86 -5.51
C LEU A 30 11.53 19.66 -6.48
N VAL A 31 10.23 19.39 -6.54
CA VAL A 31 9.30 20.05 -7.48
C VAL A 31 9.09 21.53 -7.11
N GLY A 32 9.05 21.84 -5.81
CA GLY A 32 8.93 23.23 -5.33
C GLY A 32 10.15 24.11 -5.62
N ASN A 33 11.32 23.50 -5.83
CA ASN A 33 12.53 24.21 -6.24
C ASN A 33 12.60 24.36 -7.76
N GLU A 34 11.98 25.43 -8.28
CA GLU A 34 11.84 25.68 -9.72
C GLU A 34 13.17 25.58 -10.49
N LYS A 35 14.29 26.02 -9.91
CA LYS A 35 15.60 25.97 -10.59
C LYS A 35 16.13 24.54 -10.70
N VAL A 36 16.11 23.80 -9.60
CA VAL A 36 16.59 22.41 -9.56
C VAL A 36 15.72 21.54 -10.43
N PHE A 37 14.39 21.69 -10.29
CA PHE A 37 13.44 20.93 -11.09
C PHE A 37 13.56 21.25 -12.59
N SER A 38 13.70 22.53 -12.98
CA SER A 38 13.90 22.88 -14.39
C SER A 38 15.19 22.28 -14.94
N SER A 39 16.30 22.33 -14.18
CA SER A 39 17.56 21.72 -14.62
C SER A 39 17.46 20.21 -14.77
N PHE A 40 16.72 19.53 -13.89
CA PHE A 40 16.46 18.10 -13.98
C PHE A 40 15.64 17.77 -15.22
N VAL A 41 14.56 18.52 -15.46
CA VAL A 41 13.70 18.38 -16.64
C VAL A 41 14.46 18.64 -17.92
N ASP A 42 15.32 19.66 -17.95
CA ASP A 42 16.16 19.99 -19.09
C ASP A 42 17.04 18.80 -19.50
N HIS A 43 17.79 18.25 -18.53
CA HIS A 43 18.65 17.09 -18.77
C HIS A 43 17.85 15.86 -19.21
N LYS A 44 16.71 15.59 -18.56
CA LYS A 44 15.89 14.41 -18.88
C LYS A 44 15.21 14.54 -20.24
N PHE A 45 14.76 15.73 -20.60
CA PHE A 45 14.19 15.98 -21.92
C PHE A 45 15.22 15.75 -23.03
N GLU A 46 16.44 16.27 -22.86
CA GLU A 46 17.55 16.07 -23.81
C GLU A 46 17.95 14.59 -23.95
N GLU A 47 17.86 13.81 -22.87
CA GLU A 47 18.13 12.36 -22.89
C GLU A 47 17.07 11.58 -23.69
N LEU A 48 15.81 12.07 -23.67
CA LEU A 48 14.68 11.42 -24.32
C LEU A 48 14.48 11.86 -25.78
N ASP A 49 14.79 13.12 -26.11
CA ASP A 49 14.67 13.71 -27.46
C ASP A 49 15.80 13.20 -28.39
N ARG A 50 15.66 11.95 -28.84
CA ARG A 50 16.68 11.23 -29.60
C ARG A 50 16.79 11.72 -31.03
N ASP A 51 15.69 12.21 -31.60
CA ASP A 51 15.69 12.81 -32.94
C ASP A 51 16.06 14.31 -32.95
N CYS A 52 16.18 14.91 -31.76
CA CYS A 52 16.55 16.30 -31.52
C CYS A 52 15.63 17.30 -32.23
N ASP A 53 14.35 16.97 -32.38
CA ASP A 53 13.37 17.85 -33.01
C ASP A 53 12.72 18.85 -32.03
N GLY A 54 13.11 18.80 -30.76
CA GLY A 54 12.63 19.67 -29.70
C GLY A 54 11.29 19.23 -29.12
N LYS A 55 10.83 18.00 -29.42
CA LYS A 55 9.58 17.43 -28.92
C LYS A 55 9.74 15.92 -28.66
N LEU A 56 8.99 15.40 -27.68
CA LEU A 56 9.02 13.98 -27.36
C LEU A 56 7.84 13.25 -28.00
N SER A 57 8.14 12.24 -28.80
CA SER A 57 7.15 11.29 -29.30
C SER A 57 6.85 10.20 -28.27
N VAL A 58 5.71 9.51 -28.43
CA VAL A 58 5.36 8.33 -27.61
C VAL A 58 6.48 7.28 -27.60
N LYS A 59 7.17 7.09 -28.73
CA LYS A 59 8.28 6.12 -28.85
C LYS A 59 9.50 6.52 -28.02
N GLU A 60 9.70 7.80 -27.78
CA GLU A 60 10.80 8.33 -26.97
C GLU A 60 10.47 8.30 -25.48
N LEU A 61 9.20 8.50 -25.12
CA LEU A 61 8.72 8.41 -23.74
C LEU A 61 8.60 6.96 -23.24
N GLN A 62 8.19 6.03 -24.10
CA GLN A 62 7.87 4.65 -23.72
C GLN A 62 8.99 3.94 -22.93
N PRO A 63 10.28 4.00 -23.30
CA PRO A 63 11.35 3.38 -22.52
C PRO A 63 11.44 3.93 -21.09
N ALA A 64 11.33 5.25 -20.91
CA ALA A 64 11.40 5.86 -19.58
C ALA A 64 10.20 5.49 -18.72
N VAL A 65 9.00 5.46 -19.29
CA VAL A 65 7.79 5.02 -18.57
C VAL A 65 7.89 3.54 -18.21
N ALA A 66 8.45 2.70 -19.08
CA ALA A 66 8.70 1.29 -18.80
C ALA A 66 9.71 1.10 -17.66
N ASP A 67 10.83 1.82 -17.70
CA ASP A 67 11.87 1.75 -16.66
C ASP A 67 11.33 2.20 -15.30
N ILE A 68 10.50 3.26 -15.26
CA ILE A 68 9.81 3.71 -14.05
C ILE A 68 8.85 2.62 -13.56
N GLY A 69 8.06 2.02 -14.45
CA GLY A 69 7.15 0.95 -14.06
C GLY A 69 7.89 -0.20 -13.41
N VAL A 70 9.02 -0.64 -13.98
CA VAL A 70 9.88 -1.68 -13.40
C VAL A 70 10.42 -1.25 -12.03
N ALA A 71 10.88 0.00 -11.89
CA ALA A 71 11.38 0.53 -10.61
C ALA A 71 10.28 0.58 -9.53
N LEU A 72 9.02 0.77 -9.92
CA LEU A 72 7.85 0.73 -9.05
C LEU A 72 7.30 -0.68 -8.84
N GLY A 73 7.96 -1.71 -9.38
CA GLY A 73 7.54 -3.11 -9.25
C GLY A 73 6.35 -3.49 -10.13
N LEU A 74 6.00 -2.67 -11.13
CA LEU A 74 5.02 -3.07 -12.13
C LEU A 74 5.58 -4.21 -13.00
N PRO A 75 4.73 -5.18 -13.39
CA PRO A 75 5.10 -6.18 -14.38
C PRO A 75 5.59 -5.52 -15.67
N ALA A 76 6.48 -6.19 -16.40
CA ALA A 76 6.96 -5.70 -17.68
C ALA A 76 5.80 -5.47 -18.66
N GLN A 77 5.86 -4.39 -19.44
CA GLN A 77 4.83 -4.09 -20.45
C GLN A 77 4.67 -5.28 -21.43
N GLY A 78 3.42 -5.70 -21.67
CA GLY A 78 3.05 -6.87 -22.45
C GLY A 78 2.80 -8.14 -21.64
N SER A 79 3.05 -8.12 -20.32
CA SER A 79 2.92 -9.32 -19.46
C SER A 79 1.51 -9.52 -18.90
N ALA A 80 0.78 -8.45 -18.59
CA ALA A 80 -0.59 -8.51 -18.10
C ALA A 80 -1.42 -7.32 -18.62
N PRO A 81 -2.69 -7.54 -19.04
CA PRO A 81 -3.55 -6.48 -19.55
C PRO A 81 -3.74 -5.31 -18.57
N ASP A 82 -3.84 -5.60 -17.28
CA ASP A 82 -4.09 -4.59 -16.26
C ASP A 82 -2.86 -3.70 -16.02
N SER A 83 -1.64 -4.27 -16.03
CA SER A 83 -0.41 -3.46 -15.94
C SER A 83 -0.17 -2.66 -17.21
N ASP A 84 -0.50 -3.22 -18.37
CA ASP A 84 -0.38 -2.55 -19.67
C ASP A 84 -1.26 -1.32 -19.76
N HIS A 85 -2.43 -1.37 -19.13
CA HIS A 85 -3.30 -0.22 -19.02
C HIS A 85 -2.62 0.93 -18.26
N ILE A 86 -1.90 0.67 -17.17
CA ILE A 86 -1.16 1.70 -16.41
C ILE A 86 -0.11 2.38 -17.29
N TYR A 87 0.68 1.61 -18.04
CA TYR A 87 1.66 2.19 -18.98
C TYR A 87 0.99 3.06 -20.05
N SER A 88 -0.15 2.62 -20.59
CA SER A 88 -0.90 3.39 -21.58
C SER A 88 -1.48 4.68 -21.01
N GLU A 89 -1.96 4.66 -19.77
CA GLU A 89 -2.56 5.82 -19.11
C GLU A 89 -1.51 6.91 -18.87
N VAL A 90 -0.34 6.53 -18.34
CA VAL A 90 0.76 7.48 -18.13
C VAL A 90 1.22 8.10 -19.46
N LEU A 91 1.33 7.30 -20.53
CA LEU A 91 1.67 7.83 -21.85
C LEU A 91 0.59 8.77 -22.39
N ASN A 92 -0.69 8.46 -22.17
CA ASN A 92 -1.79 9.29 -22.59
C ASN A 92 -1.83 10.64 -21.84
N GLU A 93 -1.45 10.67 -20.57
CA GLU A 93 -1.32 11.90 -19.79
C GLU A 93 -0.26 12.83 -20.40
N PHE A 94 0.90 12.32 -20.79
CA PHE A 94 1.92 13.12 -21.48
C PHE A 94 1.44 13.68 -22.82
N THR A 95 0.65 12.91 -23.58
CA THR A 95 0.20 13.33 -24.91
C THR A 95 -1.21 13.92 -24.96
N HIS A 96 -1.86 14.10 -23.80
CA HIS A 96 -3.25 14.54 -23.68
C HIS A 96 -4.22 13.72 -24.56
N GLY A 97 -3.96 12.41 -24.69
CA GLY A 97 -4.74 11.48 -25.52
C GLY A 97 -4.66 11.72 -27.05
N LYS A 98 -3.85 12.68 -27.49
CA LYS A 98 -3.56 12.91 -28.92
C LYS A 98 -2.25 12.19 -29.21
N GLN A 99 -2.13 11.41 -30.28
CA GLN A 99 -0.85 10.78 -30.65
C GLN A 99 0.15 11.79 -31.25
N ASP A 100 0.22 12.99 -30.66
CA ASP A 100 1.06 14.11 -31.07
C ASP A 100 2.37 14.13 -30.27
N LYS A 101 3.31 14.97 -30.72
CA LYS A 101 4.59 15.18 -30.04
C LYS A 101 4.44 16.18 -28.88
N VAL A 102 5.09 15.90 -27.76
CA VAL A 102 5.03 16.67 -26.50
C VAL A 102 6.16 17.69 -26.45
N SER A 103 5.84 18.96 -26.23
CA SER A 103 6.86 20.00 -26.04
C SER A 103 7.53 19.89 -24.66
N LYS A 104 8.70 20.53 -24.51
CA LYS A 104 9.41 20.58 -23.23
C LYS A 104 8.59 21.18 -22.09
N THR A 105 7.79 22.21 -22.39
CA THR A 105 6.92 22.84 -21.38
C THR A 105 5.83 21.87 -20.93
N GLU A 106 5.16 21.19 -21.87
CA GLU A 106 4.15 20.19 -21.54
C GLU A 106 4.74 19.01 -20.76
N PHE A 107 5.92 18.51 -21.17
CA PHE A 107 6.62 17.46 -20.43
C PHE A 107 6.93 17.88 -18.99
N LYS A 108 7.38 19.12 -18.78
CA LYS A 108 7.65 19.67 -17.44
C LYS A 108 6.39 19.70 -16.57
N GLU A 109 5.29 20.20 -17.13
CA GLU A 109 4.00 20.34 -16.42
C GLU A 109 3.45 18.97 -16.02
N VAL A 110 3.37 18.03 -16.96
CA VAL A 110 2.86 16.67 -16.69
C VAL A 110 3.75 15.94 -15.69
N LEU A 111 5.09 16.03 -15.82
CA LEU A 111 6.01 15.40 -14.86
C LEU A 111 5.86 16.00 -13.46
N SER A 112 5.67 17.32 -13.36
CA SER A 112 5.41 18.00 -12.09
C SER A 112 4.12 17.48 -11.45
N ASP A 113 3.03 17.40 -12.22
CA ASP A 113 1.73 16.94 -11.72
C ASP A 113 1.78 15.49 -11.24
N ILE A 114 2.47 14.62 -11.98
CA ILE A 114 2.69 13.22 -11.58
C ILE A 114 3.47 13.14 -10.26
N LEU A 115 4.59 13.86 -10.14
CA LEU A 115 5.42 13.85 -8.92
C LEU A 115 4.67 14.42 -7.71
N ILE A 116 3.91 15.50 -7.90
CA ILE A 116 3.05 16.08 -6.86
C ILE A 116 1.98 15.06 -6.44
N GLY A 117 1.38 14.35 -7.41
CA GLY A 117 0.42 13.29 -7.15
C GLY A 117 1.02 12.14 -6.33
N MET A 118 2.21 11.67 -6.70
CA MET A 118 2.95 10.65 -5.95
C MET A 118 3.25 11.11 -4.52
N ALA A 119 3.73 12.34 -4.36
CA ALA A 119 4.04 12.89 -3.05
C ALA A 119 2.78 13.07 -2.18
N ALA A 120 1.66 13.49 -2.76
CA ALA A 120 0.38 13.54 -2.07
C ALA A 120 -0.10 12.14 -1.65
N GLY A 121 0.12 11.13 -2.50
CA GLY A 121 -0.11 9.71 -2.19
C GLY A 121 0.72 9.23 -1.01
N LEU A 122 2.05 9.43 -1.04
CA LEU A 122 2.97 9.06 0.05
C LEU A 122 2.68 9.83 1.35
N LYS A 123 2.23 11.08 1.26
CA LYS A 123 1.82 11.84 2.44
C LYS A 123 0.58 11.24 3.11
N ARG A 124 -0.32 10.66 2.32
CA ARG A 124 -1.52 9.97 2.81
C ARG A 124 -1.17 8.59 3.35
N ASP A 125 -0.38 7.83 2.59
CA ASP A 125 -0.02 6.44 2.82
C ASP A 125 1.52 6.32 2.84
N PRO A 126 2.19 6.70 3.95
CA PRO A 126 3.65 6.73 4.02
C PRO A 126 4.24 5.32 4.09
N ILE A 127 5.39 5.14 3.45
CA ILE A 127 6.14 3.88 3.46
C ILE A 127 7.28 3.99 4.46
N VAL A 128 7.39 3.06 5.39
CA VAL A 128 8.49 2.99 6.36
C VAL A 128 9.50 1.94 5.91
N ILE A 129 10.73 2.34 5.67
CA ILE A 129 11.84 1.44 5.38
C ILE A 129 12.44 0.97 6.70
N LEU A 130 12.23 -0.30 7.02
CA LEU A 130 12.70 -0.96 8.23
C LEU A 130 13.93 -1.81 7.91
N ARG A 131 14.94 -1.74 8.78
CA ARG A 131 16.06 -2.68 8.76
C ARG A 131 15.84 -3.74 9.85
N ILE A 132 15.59 -4.97 9.42
CA ILE A 132 15.32 -6.10 10.31
C ILE A 132 16.62 -6.91 10.49
N ASP A 133 17.23 -6.81 11.67
CA ASP A 133 18.51 -7.46 12.00
C ASP A 133 18.41 -8.51 13.11
N GLY A 134 17.18 -8.89 13.46
CA GLY A 134 16.89 -9.95 14.42
C GLY A 134 16.87 -9.52 15.89
N GLU A 135 17.24 -8.28 16.24
CA GLU A 135 17.17 -7.82 17.63
C GLU A 135 15.73 -7.80 18.15
N ASP A 136 14.79 -7.27 17.36
CA ASP A 136 13.37 -7.21 17.72
C ASP A 136 12.75 -8.61 17.86
N LEU A 137 13.13 -9.54 16.97
CA LEU A 137 12.70 -10.94 17.07
C LEU A 137 13.26 -11.61 18.33
N HIS A 138 14.51 -11.29 18.68
CA HIS A 138 15.13 -11.78 19.89
C HIS A 138 14.48 -11.22 21.17
N GLU A 139 14.10 -9.94 21.17
CA GLU A 139 13.32 -9.32 22.24
C GLU A 139 11.92 -9.96 22.35
N PHE A 140 11.25 -10.17 21.21
CA PHE A 140 9.94 -10.82 21.14
C PHE A 140 9.94 -12.21 21.79
N ILE A 141 10.91 -13.07 21.46
CA ILE A 141 11.03 -14.44 22.01
C ILE A 141 11.25 -14.47 23.54
N LYS A 142 11.82 -13.40 24.09
CA LYS A 142 12.04 -13.22 25.54
C LYS A 142 10.87 -12.54 26.24
N SER A 143 9.95 -11.95 25.47
CA SER A 143 8.82 -11.21 26.00
C SER A 143 7.76 -12.13 26.62
N PRO A 144 6.95 -11.63 27.57
CA PRO A 144 5.82 -12.39 28.11
C PRO A 144 4.67 -12.58 27.09
N SER A 145 4.68 -11.87 25.96
CA SER A 145 3.67 -12.03 24.90
C SER A 145 3.98 -13.18 23.95
N PHE A 146 5.20 -13.71 23.95
CA PHE A 146 5.62 -14.81 23.07
C PHE A 146 4.68 -16.02 23.15
N GLU A 147 4.53 -16.63 24.33
CA GLU A 147 3.72 -17.84 24.49
C GLU A 147 2.26 -17.65 24.07
N PRO A 148 1.50 -16.65 24.58
CA PRO A 148 0.09 -16.50 24.20
C PRO A 148 -0.10 -16.23 22.70
N GLU A 149 0.81 -15.49 22.07
CA GLU A 149 0.75 -15.20 20.64
C GLU A 149 1.06 -16.44 19.79
N MET A 150 2.13 -17.18 20.13
CA MET A 150 2.50 -18.40 19.41
C MET A 150 1.46 -19.51 19.58
N VAL A 151 0.81 -19.62 20.74
CA VAL A 151 -0.31 -20.54 20.96
C VAL A 151 -1.51 -20.17 20.09
N SER A 152 -1.82 -18.87 19.99
CA SER A 152 -2.88 -18.40 19.09
C SER A 152 -2.57 -18.74 17.64
N ILE A 153 -1.35 -18.47 17.18
CA ILE A 153 -0.89 -18.80 15.83
C ILE A 153 -0.99 -20.32 15.58
N PHE A 154 -0.48 -21.14 16.51
CA PHE A 154 -0.54 -22.61 16.39
C PHE A 154 -1.98 -23.12 16.21
N SER A 155 -2.94 -22.58 16.95
CA SER A 155 -4.35 -22.97 16.85
C SER A 155 -5.02 -22.60 15.51
N GLN A 156 -4.45 -21.63 14.79
CA GLN A 156 -4.96 -21.16 13.51
C GLN A 156 -4.30 -21.85 12.30
N ILE A 157 -3.19 -22.55 12.50
CA ILE A 157 -2.50 -23.27 11.43
C ILE A 157 -3.32 -24.52 11.09
N VAL A 158 -3.84 -24.56 9.87
CA VAL A 158 -4.52 -25.73 9.30
C VAL A 158 -3.64 -26.26 8.19
N LEU A 159 -3.05 -27.44 8.40
CA LEU A 159 -2.29 -28.14 7.37
C LEU A 159 -3.20 -29.15 6.65
N PRO A 160 -3.07 -29.31 5.32
CA PRO A 160 -3.84 -30.28 4.56
C PRO A 160 -3.39 -31.70 4.94
N ASP A 161 -4.36 -32.48 5.45
CA ASP A 161 -4.21 -33.80 6.06
C ASP A 161 -3.35 -33.78 7.33
N ASP A 162 -3.73 -34.55 8.35
CA ASP A 162 -3.12 -34.56 9.70
C ASP A 162 -1.60 -34.90 9.74
N GLN A 163 -0.91 -34.94 8.59
CA GLN A 163 0.48 -35.33 8.32
C GLN A 163 1.52 -34.20 8.30
N GLY A 164 1.15 -32.96 8.64
CA GLY A 164 2.10 -31.86 8.74
C GLY A 164 3.23 -32.15 9.72
N SER A 165 4.48 -32.03 9.28
CA SER A 165 5.65 -32.19 10.15
C SER A 165 5.80 -30.97 11.07
N LEU A 166 6.56 -31.10 12.16
CA LEU A 166 6.86 -29.97 13.04
C LEU A 166 7.50 -28.80 12.29
N LYS A 167 8.30 -29.08 11.25
CA LYS A 167 8.90 -28.04 10.41
C LYS A 167 7.85 -27.26 9.64
N ASP A 168 6.81 -27.92 9.13
CA ASP A 168 5.73 -27.26 8.40
C ASP A 168 4.95 -26.32 9.32
N TYR A 169 4.66 -26.74 10.56
CA TYR A 169 4.05 -25.87 11.57
C TYR A 169 4.93 -24.66 11.89
N ILE A 170 6.24 -24.84 12.04
CA ILE A 170 7.18 -23.76 12.32
C ILE A 170 7.25 -22.78 11.14
N ILE A 171 7.34 -23.26 9.89
CA ILE A 171 7.32 -22.44 8.69
C ILE A 171 6.03 -21.61 8.63
N LYS A 172 4.87 -22.27 8.81
CA LYS A 172 3.57 -21.58 8.83
C LYS A 172 3.46 -20.58 9.95
N ALA A 173 4.10 -20.80 11.09
CA ALA A 173 4.14 -19.83 12.16
C ALA A 173 5.00 -18.61 11.81
N PHE A 174 6.16 -18.79 11.17
CA PHE A 174 6.97 -17.67 10.66
C PHE A 174 6.24 -16.88 9.57
N GLU A 175 5.45 -17.52 8.70
CA GLU A 175 4.58 -16.83 7.74
C GLU A 175 3.50 -15.95 8.41
N LYS A 176 3.18 -16.18 9.69
CA LYS A 176 2.21 -15.39 10.46
C LYS A 176 2.85 -14.28 11.28
N LEU A 177 4.17 -14.33 11.51
CA LEU A 177 4.90 -13.23 12.15
C LEU A 177 5.12 -12.10 11.15
N THR A 178 5.19 -10.89 11.67
CA THR A 178 5.36 -9.67 10.87
C THR A 178 6.54 -8.85 11.38
N VAL A 179 6.76 -7.68 10.78
CA VAL A 179 7.78 -6.73 11.21
C VAL A 179 7.59 -6.27 12.66
N ASP A 180 6.36 -6.31 13.20
CA ASP A 180 6.09 -5.98 14.61
C ASP A 180 6.74 -6.98 15.58
N GLN A 181 6.93 -8.24 15.15
CA GLN A 181 7.66 -9.27 15.88
C GLN A 181 9.12 -9.39 15.41
N GLY A 182 9.63 -8.41 14.64
CA GLY A 182 11.00 -8.40 14.13
C GLY A 182 11.27 -9.44 13.03
N MET A 183 10.23 -9.90 12.33
CA MET A 183 10.35 -10.91 11.28
C MET A 183 10.10 -10.28 9.89
N PRO A 184 11.04 -10.38 8.93
CA PRO A 184 10.74 -10.03 7.55
C PRO A 184 9.76 -11.05 6.94
N PRO A 185 9.02 -10.70 5.87
CA PRO A 185 8.04 -11.60 5.25
C PRO A 185 8.65 -12.96 4.88
N ALA A 186 8.26 -14.02 5.59
CA ALA A 186 8.78 -15.37 5.33
C ALA A 186 8.28 -15.95 3.99
N SER A 187 7.23 -15.36 3.40
CA SER A 187 6.76 -15.70 2.05
C SER A 187 7.72 -15.26 0.94
N ASP A 188 8.65 -14.34 1.23
CA ASP A 188 9.68 -13.96 0.28
C ASP A 188 10.70 -15.09 0.09
N SER A 189 11.00 -15.41 -1.17
CA SER A 189 11.87 -16.55 -1.51
C SER A 189 13.29 -16.40 -0.97
N TRP A 190 13.82 -15.17 -0.91
CA TRP A 190 15.17 -14.95 -0.40
C TRP A 190 15.20 -15.13 1.12
N VAL A 191 14.20 -14.59 1.82
CA VAL A 191 14.07 -14.74 3.28
C VAL A 191 13.92 -16.20 3.66
N MET A 192 13.07 -16.95 2.95
CA MET A 192 12.88 -18.37 3.22
C MET A 192 14.21 -19.14 3.11
N SER A 193 14.90 -19.01 1.98
CA SER A 193 16.11 -19.81 1.69
C SER A 193 17.35 -19.40 2.47
N ASN A 194 17.51 -18.11 2.81
CA ASN A 194 18.73 -17.61 3.46
C ASN A 194 18.58 -17.40 4.97
N VAL A 195 17.36 -17.18 5.46
CA VAL A 195 17.11 -16.88 6.87
C VAL A 195 16.41 -18.04 7.58
N VAL A 196 15.29 -18.51 7.05
CA VAL A 196 14.41 -19.49 7.75
C VAL A 196 14.89 -20.93 7.59
N GLU A 197 15.09 -21.40 6.35
CA GLU A 197 15.50 -22.78 6.07
C GLU A 197 16.83 -23.19 6.75
N PRO A 198 17.88 -22.34 6.77
CA PRO A 198 19.12 -22.68 7.49
C PRO A 198 18.91 -22.80 9.00
N ALA A 199 17.95 -22.07 9.57
CA ALA A 199 17.61 -22.17 10.98
C ALA A 199 16.88 -23.49 11.30
N LEU A 200 16.04 -23.99 10.39
CA LEU A 200 15.32 -25.25 10.53
C LEU A 200 16.22 -26.50 10.54
N GLN A 201 17.49 -26.39 10.13
CA GLN A 201 18.47 -27.48 10.27
C GLN A 201 18.78 -27.79 11.74
N SER A 202 18.52 -26.83 12.63
CA SER A 202 18.64 -27.01 14.08
C SER A 202 17.45 -27.76 14.70
N CYS A 203 16.33 -27.93 13.97
CA CYS A 203 15.23 -28.78 14.40
C CYS A 203 15.68 -30.24 14.45
N GLY A 204 15.63 -30.83 15.64
CA GLY A 204 16.00 -32.23 15.86
C GLY A 204 15.18 -33.17 14.97
N GLY A 205 15.86 -34.00 14.17
CA GLY A 205 15.24 -34.96 13.25
C GLY A 205 14.65 -36.19 13.94
N GLY A 206 13.73 -36.01 14.88
CA GLY A 206 13.26 -37.10 15.75
C GLY A 206 11.77 -37.11 16.11
N TYR A 207 10.91 -36.33 15.47
CA TYR A 207 9.49 -36.28 15.81
C TYR A 207 8.60 -36.81 14.66
N ASP A 208 8.74 -38.10 14.34
CA ASP A 208 7.76 -38.87 13.57
C ASP A 208 6.52 -39.23 14.42
N GLN A 209 6.19 -38.46 15.45
CA GLN A 209 5.05 -38.73 16.34
C GLN A 209 3.95 -37.70 16.14
N GLN A 210 2.87 -38.16 15.52
CA GLN A 210 1.57 -37.51 15.56
C GLN A 210 0.85 -37.88 16.86
N PRO A 211 0.21 -36.93 17.58
CA PRO A 211 0.09 -35.50 17.29
C PRO A 211 1.16 -34.65 18.00
N ILE A 212 1.62 -33.59 17.32
CA ILE A 212 2.56 -32.60 17.87
C ILE A 212 1.88 -31.86 19.02
N SER A 213 2.47 -31.91 20.22
CA SER A 213 1.95 -31.14 21.35
C SER A 213 2.31 -29.66 21.22
N GLN A 214 1.43 -28.79 21.73
CA GLN A 214 1.65 -27.35 21.81
C GLN A 214 3.00 -27.03 22.50
N ASP A 215 3.33 -27.72 23.59
CA ASP A 215 4.59 -27.51 24.32
C ASP A 215 5.81 -27.86 23.47
N THR A 216 5.73 -28.92 22.66
CA THR A 216 6.80 -29.31 21.72
C THR A 216 6.98 -28.24 20.66
N PHE A 217 5.87 -27.75 20.09
CA PHE A 217 5.89 -26.66 19.11
C PHE A 217 6.54 -25.40 19.69
N LEU A 218 6.12 -24.94 20.87
CA LEU A 218 6.67 -23.72 21.50
C LEU A 218 8.17 -23.84 21.78
N ALA A 219 8.60 -24.97 22.35
CA ALA A 219 10.00 -25.19 22.69
C ALA A 219 10.90 -25.24 21.46
N GLU A 220 10.46 -25.90 20.39
CA GLU A 220 11.23 -26.00 19.15
C GLU A 220 11.17 -24.72 18.32
N PHE A 221 10.00 -24.07 18.20
CA PHE A 221 9.87 -22.77 17.54
C PHE A 221 10.82 -21.75 18.16
N LYS A 222 10.88 -21.69 19.50
CA LYS A 222 11.78 -20.79 20.23
C LYS A 222 13.25 -20.96 19.82
N LYS A 223 13.73 -22.20 19.73
CA LYS A 223 15.12 -22.49 19.30
C LYS A 223 15.38 -22.06 17.87
N VAL A 224 14.43 -22.33 16.97
CA VAL A 224 14.55 -21.92 15.56
C VAL A 224 14.53 -20.40 15.45
N ALA A 225 13.65 -19.74 16.17
CA ALA A 225 13.51 -18.28 16.14
C ALA A 225 14.76 -17.58 16.70
N GLU A 226 15.42 -18.14 17.72
CA GLU A 226 16.74 -17.67 18.18
C GLU A 226 17.80 -17.79 17.08
N ARG A 227 17.77 -18.88 16.29
CA ARG A 227 18.69 -19.07 15.17
C ARG A 227 18.36 -18.15 14.00
N VAL A 228 17.08 -17.91 13.70
CA VAL A 228 16.62 -16.93 12.71
C VAL A 228 17.10 -15.53 13.09
N ALA A 229 16.95 -15.13 14.35
CA ALA A 229 17.46 -13.85 14.84
C ALA A 229 18.98 -13.72 14.63
N GLN A 230 19.74 -14.80 14.86
CA GLN A 230 21.18 -14.80 14.59
C GLN A 230 21.49 -14.70 13.08
N ASN A 231 20.74 -15.40 12.22
CA ASN A 231 20.92 -15.29 10.77
C ASN A 231 20.62 -13.86 10.27
N LEU A 232 19.59 -13.21 10.80
CA LEU A 232 19.25 -11.81 10.50
C LEU A 232 20.31 -10.83 11.00
N LYS A 233 20.99 -11.15 12.10
CA LYS A 233 22.11 -10.34 12.59
C LYS A 233 23.29 -10.38 11.64
N ASP A 234 23.56 -11.55 11.05
CA ASP A 234 24.63 -11.75 10.08
C ASP A 234 24.25 -11.18 8.70
N GLN A 235 22.99 -11.29 8.30
CA GLN A 235 22.42 -10.76 7.06
C GLN A 235 21.10 -10.03 7.31
N PRO A 236 21.16 -8.74 7.65
CA PRO A 236 19.97 -7.91 7.88
C PRO A 236 19.14 -7.77 6.60
N VAL A 237 17.82 -7.71 6.78
CA VAL A 237 16.86 -7.58 5.66
C VAL A 237 16.21 -6.22 5.69
N ILE A 238 16.17 -5.54 4.54
CA ILE A 238 15.44 -4.29 4.39
C ILE A 238 14.00 -4.60 3.98
N VAL A 239 13.04 -4.04 4.71
CA VAL A 239 11.61 -4.25 4.50
C VAL A 239 10.94 -2.90 4.32
N ALA A 240 10.24 -2.72 3.20
CA ALA A 240 9.28 -1.64 3.03
C ALA A 240 7.97 -2.04 3.70
N HIS A 241 7.57 -1.28 4.71
CA HIS A 241 6.37 -1.48 5.50
C HIS A 241 5.38 -0.33 5.27
N SER A 242 4.12 -0.66 4.99
CA SER A 242 3.03 0.30 4.92
C SER A 242 1.90 -0.16 5.84
N GLU A 243 1.33 0.75 6.61
CA GLU A 243 0.18 0.49 7.48
C GLU A 243 -0.84 1.60 7.32
N ASN A 244 -2.02 1.25 6.80
CA ASN A 244 -3.12 2.18 6.59
C ASN A 244 -4.30 1.79 7.46
N THR A 245 -4.81 2.74 8.25
CA THR A 245 -6.01 2.55 9.07
C THR A 245 -7.14 3.44 8.57
N PHE A 246 -8.24 2.82 8.18
CA PHE A 246 -9.47 3.48 7.78
C PHE A 246 -10.43 3.52 8.97
N ASP A 247 -10.46 4.65 9.68
CA ASP A 247 -11.29 4.89 10.87
C ASP A 247 -12.42 5.91 10.63
N GLY A 248 -12.55 6.39 9.38
CA GLY A 248 -13.53 7.41 8.99
C GLY A 248 -13.11 8.85 9.33
N SER A 249 -11.98 9.09 9.99
CA SER A 249 -11.54 10.45 10.35
C SER A 249 -11.39 11.38 9.13
N SER A 250 -10.86 10.86 8.02
CA SER A 250 -10.75 11.60 6.75
C SER A 250 -12.11 11.93 6.14
N ILE A 251 -13.07 11.00 6.20
CA ILE A 251 -14.45 11.23 5.76
C ILE A 251 -15.10 12.33 6.60
N LYS A 252 -14.94 12.25 7.92
CA LYS A 252 -15.45 13.23 8.88
C LYS A 252 -14.89 14.63 8.60
N ARG A 253 -13.59 14.71 8.30
CA ARG A 253 -12.92 15.96 7.90
C ARG A 253 -13.52 16.52 6.62
N LEU A 254 -13.67 15.70 5.57
CA LEU A 254 -14.24 16.11 4.29
C LEU A 254 -15.68 16.61 4.45
N LEU A 255 -16.55 15.84 5.12
CA LEU A 255 -17.96 16.21 5.35
C LEU A 255 -18.11 17.47 6.23
N SER A 256 -17.14 17.75 7.10
CA SER A 256 -17.14 18.98 7.91
C SER A 256 -16.77 20.22 7.10
N ASN A 257 -16.05 20.07 5.98
CA ASN A 257 -15.68 21.15 5.09
C ASN A 257 -16.59 21.18 3.85
N LYS A 258 -17.75 21.83 4.00
CA LYS A 258 -18.75 21.92 2.92
C LYS A 258 -18.17 22.42 1.59
N PHE A 259 -17.27 23.41 1.63
CA PHE A 259 -16.69 23.96 0.41
C PHE A 259 -15.82 22.94 -0.34
N GLU A 260 -14.94 22.23 0.35
CA GLU A 260 -14.10 21.19 -0.26
C GLU A 260 -14.92 20.02 -0.77
N PHE A 261 -15.91 19.60 0.01
CA PHE A 261 -16.81 18.51 -0.38
C PHE A 261 -17.62 18.87 -1.63
N ASP A 262 -18.27 20.04 -1.65
CA ASP A 262 -19.08 20.48 -2.79
C ASP A 262 -18.21 20.64 -4.05
N LYS A 263 -17.01 21.22 -3.92
CA LYS A 263 -16.05 21.35 -5.04
C LYS A 263 -15.61 20.00 -5.59
N THR A 264 -15.34 19.03 -4.71
CA THR A 264 -14.93 17.67 -5.12
C THR A 264 -16.07 16.98 -5.87
N LEU A 265 -17.30 17.09 -5.36
CA LEU A 265 -18.49 16.55 -6.03
C LEU A 265 -18.74 17.20 -7.38
N GLU A 266 -18.66 18.53 -7.47
CA GLU A 266 -18.83 19.25 -8.74
C GLU A 266 -17.83 18.76 -9.79
N THR A 267 -16.57 18.59 -9.39
CA THR A 267 -15.52 18.06 -10.28
C THR A 267 -15.84 16.64 -10.74
N ALA A 268 -16.26 15.76 -9.83
CA ALA A 268 -16.63 14.39 -10.15
C ALA A 268 -17.86 14.30 -11.07
N LEU A 269 -18.79 15.26 -10.97
CA LEU A 269 -20.02 15.29 -11.76
C LEU A 269 -19.84 15.84 -13.18
N GLN A 270 -18.75 16.56 -13.49
CA GLN A 270 -18.51 17.13 -14.83
C GLN A 270 -18.52 16.10 -15.95
N ASN A 271 -18.09 14.87 -15.66
CA ASN A 271 -17.99 13.78 -16.63
C ASN A 271 -19.18 12.81 -16.60
N VAL A 272 -20.20 13.08 -15.77
CA VAL A 272 -21.35 12.18 -15.63
C VAL A 272 -22.44 12.53 -16.64
N PRO A 273 -22.87 11.58 -17.50
CA PRO A 273 -23.93 11.83 -18.45
C PRO A 273 -25.27 12.17 -17.77
N THR A 274 -25.91 13.25 -18.21
CA THR A 274 -27.27 13.61 -17.79
C THR A 274 -28.30 13.21 -18.83
N ASP A 275 -29.51 12.89 -18.38
CA ASP A 275 -30.65 12.68 -19.28
C ASP A 275 -31.11 13.99 -19.96
N ARG A 276 -32.13 13.90 -20.81
CA ARG A 276 -32.70 15.07 -21.53
C ARG A 276 -33.31 16.13 -20.58
N GLN A 277 -33.51 15.79 -19.32
CA GLN A 277 -34.06 16.64 -18.26
C GLN A 277 -32.97 17.12 -17.28
N GLY A 278 -31.69 16.84 -17.55
CA GLY A 278 -30.57 17.23 -16.68
C GLY A 278 -30.46 16.39 -15.40
N LYS A 279 -31.06 15.19 -15.36
CA LYS A 279 -30.98 14.28 -14.21
C LYS A 279 -29.85 13.28 -14.36
N LEU A 280 -29.31 12.83 -13.23
CA LEU A 280 -28.22 11.88 -13.12
C LEU A 280 -28.74 10.51 -12.72
N SER A 281 -28.34 9.46 -13.44
CA SER A 281 -28.63 8.08 -13.05
C SER A 281 -27.83 7.72 -11.80
N LYS A 282 -28.49 7.09 -10.83
CA LYS A 282 -27.82 6.55 -9.64
C LYS A 282 -26.80 5.44 -9.94
N GLU A 283 -26.82 4.85 -11.12
CA GLU A 283 -25.79 3.88 -11.56
C GLU A 283 -24.37 4.48 -11.51
N TYR A 284 -24.26 5.80 -11.64
CA TYR A 284 -22.99 6.52 -11.56
C TYR A 284 -22.52 6.80 -10.13
N LEU A 285 -23.29 6.44 -9.09
CA LEU A 285 -22.90 6.70 -7.69
C LEU A 285 -21.60 5.99 -7.32
N ARG A 286 -21.36 4.76 -7.78
CA ARG A 286 -20.10 4.06 -7.51
C ARG A 286 -18.91 4.76 -8.19
N MET A 287 -19.08 5.16 -9.44
CA MET A 287 -18.05 5.88 -10.18
C MET A 287 -17.74 7.23 -9.53
N VAL A 288 -18.76 8.00 -9.15
CA VAL A 288 -18.55 9.27 -8.44
C VAL A 288 -17.93 9.04 -7.07
N LEU A 289 -18.31 7.99 -6.34
CA LEU A 289 -17.68 7.63 -5.07
C LEU A 289 -16.19 7.33 -5.26
N ASP A 290 -15.81 6.62 -6.33
CA ASP A 290 -14.41 6.31 -6.62
C ASP A 290 -13.58 7.57 -6.89
N VAL A 291 -14.15 8.57 -7.57
CA VAL A 291 -13.50 9.88 -7.78
C VAL A 291 -13.39 10.68 -6.46
N VAL A 292 -14.38 10.57 -5.57
CA VAL A 292 -14.40 11.29 -4.28
C VAL A 292 -13.59 10.56 -3.18
N ALA A 293 -13.38 9.25 -3.32
CA ALA A 293 -12.74 8.38 -2.34
C ALA A 293 -11.35 8.89 -1.91
N PRO A 294 -10.44 9.32 -2.81
CA PRO A 294 -9.16 9.88 -2.41
C PRO A 294 -9.27 11.08 -1.46
N SER A 295 -10.21 12.00 -1.71
CA SER A 295 -10.48 13.16 -0.85
C SER A 295 -11.07 12.76 0.50
N ALA A 296 -11.79 11.63 0.53
CA ALA A 296 -12.38 11.05 1.74
C ALA A 296 -11.38 10.14 2.51
N GLY A 297 -10.17 9.95 2.00
CA GLY A 297 -9.16 9.04 2.56
C GLY A 297 -9.56 7.56 2.46
N LEU A 298 -10.40 7.23 1.47
CA LEU A 298 -10.78 5.86 1.15
C LEU A 298 -9.87 5.30 0.05
N PRO A 299 -9.59 3.99 0.06
CA PRO A 299 -8.86 3.35 -1.02
C PRO A 299 -9.73 3.32 -2.30
N PRO A 300 -9.12 3.20 -3.48
CA PRO A 300 -9.86 2.93 -4.72
C PRO A 300 -10.72 1.67 -4.59
N LEU A 301 -11.85 1.64 -5.29
CA LEU A 301 -12.72 0.47 -5.30
C LEU A 301 -11.97 -0.76 -5.84
N GLY A 302 -12.09 -1.91 -5.17
CA GLY A 302 -11.39 -3.14 -5.53
C GLY A 302 -9.98 -3.27 -4.95
N ALA A 303 -9.42 -2.23 -4.33
CA ALA A 303 -8.09 -2.30 -3.74
C ALA A 303 -8.09 -3.00 -2.37
N VAL A 304 -9.20 -2.94 -1.63
CA VAL A 304 -9.31 -3.51 -0.28
C VAL A 304 -10.66 -4.19 -0.11
N ASP A 305 -10.67 -5.54 -0.20
CA ASP A 305 -11.88 -6.37 -0.10
C ASP A 305 -12.77 -6.06 1.12
N GLN A 306 -12.16 -5.73 2.26
CA GLN A 306 -12.90 -5.40 3.48
C GLN A 306 -13.64 -4.07 3.34
N MET A 307 -13.01 -3.08 2.69
CA MET A 307 -13.64 -1.79 2.40
C MET A 307 -14.73 -1.94 1.34
N ASP A 308 -14.51 -2.76 0.31
CA ASP A 308 -15.51 -3.02 -0.73
C ASP A 308 -16.78 -3.65 -0.15
N LYS A 309 -16.64 -4.52 0.87
CA LYS A 309 -17.79 -5.06 1.62
C LYS A 309 -18.55 -3.96 2.37
N VAL A 310 -17.85 -3.07 3.07
CA VAL A 310 -18.46 -1.91 3.76
C VAL A 310 -19.24 -1.05 2.76
N ILE A 311 -18.63 -0.73 1.61
CA ILE A 311 -19.27 0.08 0.56
C ILE A 311 -20.50 -0.65 0.00
N ALA A 312 -20.38 -1.94 -0.31
CA ALA A 312 -21.50 -2.75 -0.82
C ALA A 312 -22.68 -2.79 0.16
N ASP A 313 -22.40 -2.94 1.46
CA ASP A 313 -23.43 -2.97 2.51
C ASP A 313 -24.13 -1.60 2.65
N VAL A 314 -23.38 -0.50 2.56
CA VAL A 314 -23.96 0.86 2.57
C VAL A 314 -24.85 1.09 1.35
N PHE A 315 -24.41 0.72 0.15
CA PHE A 315 -25.19 0.87 -1.09
C PHE A 315 -26.50 0.08 -1.02
N LYS A 316 -26.45 -1.14 -0.47
CA LYS A 316 -27.63 -1.98 -0.24
C LYS A 316 -28.59 -1.35 0.77
N MET A 317 -28.06 -0.82 1.88
CA MET A 317 -28.85 -0.16 2.93
C MET A 317 -29.62 1.06 2.39
N LEU A 318 -28.96 1.89 1.58
CA LEU A 318 -29.52 3.12 1.04
C LEU A 318 -30.33 2.92 -0.25
N LYS A 319 -30.39 1.70 -0.79
CA LYS A 319 -30.96 1.41 -2.12
C LYS A 319 -30.37 2.34 -3.19
N ALA A 320 -29.05 2.52 -3.14
CA ALA A 320 -28.31 3.41 -4.02
C ALA A 320 -28.25 2.87 -5.46
N ASP A 321 -28.45 1.57 -5.68
CA ASP A 321 -28.35 0.92 -6.99
C ASP A 321 -29.67 0.78 -7.76
N ASP A 322 -30.70 1.57 -7.43
CA ASP A 322 -32.03 1.43 -8.05
C ASP A 322 -32.13 2.01 -9.47
N GLY A 323 -31.03 2.52 -10.03
CA GLY A 323 -30.92 3.06 -11.39
C GLY A 323 -31.78 4.30 -11.67
N LYS A 324 -32.42 4.86 -10.64
CA LYS A 324 -33.32 6.00 -10.82
C LYS A 324 -32.54 7.25 -11.18
N ALA A 325 -33.09 8.04 -12.10
CA ALA A 325 -32.57 9.36 -12.42
C ALA A 325 -33.06 10.39 -11.39
N VAL A 326 -32.11 11.07 -10.74
CA VAL A 326 -32.36 12.08 -9.70
C VAL A 326 -31.77 13.43 -10.11
N LYS A 327 -32.24 14.52 -9.49
CA LYS A 327 -31.64 15.84 -9.71
C LYS A 327 -30.26 15.90 -9.05
N GLU A 328 -29.40 16.80 -9.53
CA GLU A 328 -28.05 16.99 -8.99
C GLU A 328 -28.01 17.18 -7.47
N GLU A 329 -28.87 18.05 -6.91
CA GLU A 329 -28.95 18.27 -5.46
C GLU A 329 -29.31 17.01 -4.66
N GLU A 330 -30.20 16.18 -5.22
CA GLU A 330 -30.58 14.91 -4.62
C GLU A 330 -29.44 13.89 -4.75
N PHE A 331 -28.70 13.89 -5.87
CA PHE A 331 -27.52 13.07 -6.07
C PHE A 331 -26.41 13.41 -5.06
N LYS A 332 -26.09 14.71 -4.90
CA LYS A 332 -25.11 15.21 -3.91
C LYS A 332 -25.52 14.82 -2.49
N LYS A 333 -26.81 14.92 -2.17
CA LYS A 333 -27.35 14.48 -0.87
C LYS A 333 -27.15 12.98 -0.65
N ILE A 334 -27.47 12.15 -1.64
CA ILE A 334 -27.25 10.69 -1.56
C ILE A 334 -25.76 10.38 -1.36
N MET A 335 -24.87 11.10 -2.05
CA MET A 335 -23.42 10.90 -1.87
C MET A 335 -22.96 11.27 -0.46
N SER A 336 -23.47 12.35 0.11
CA SER A 336 -23.22 12.71 1.51
C SER A 336 -23.75 11.64 2.48
N GLU A 337 -24.92 11.05 2.21
CA GLU A 337 -25.50 9.97 3.02
C GLU A 337 -24.67 8.67 2.93
N ILE A 338 -24.15 8.35 1.74
CA ILE A 338 -23.24 7.20 1.54
C ILE A 338 -21.97 7.39 2.37
N LEU A 339 -21.27 8.52 2.21
CA LEU A 339 -20.05 8.81 2.98
C LEU A 339 -20.32 8.84 4.48
N GLY A 340 -21.42 9.45 4.91
CA GLY A 340 -21.83 9.46 6.32
C GLY A 340 -22.10 8.06 6.87
N SER A 341 -22.65 7.16 6.05
CA SER A 341 -22.90 5.77 6.45
C SER A 341 -21.60 4.95 6.53
N ILE A 342 -20.67 5.15 5.58
CA ILE A 342 -19.32 4.55 5.62
C ILE A 342 -18.59 5.01 6.88
N LEU A 343 -18.63 6.32 7.18
CA LEU A 343 -18.07 6.91 8.39
C LEU A 343 -18.57 6.20 9.66
N LEU A 344 -19.89 5.99 9.79
CA LEU A 344 -20.45 5.32 10.96
C LEU A 344 -19.99 3.86 11.11
N GLN A 345 -19.82 3.15 10.00
CA GLN A 345 -19.30 1.78 10.04
C GLN A 345 -17.83 1.75 10.45
N LEU A 346 -17.01 2.66 9.92
CA LEU A 346 -15.58 2.74 10.25
C LEU A 346 -15.31 3.27 11.66
N GLU A 347 -16.13 4.19 12.19
CA GLU A 347 -16.02 4.63 13.59
C GLU A 347 -16.34 3.49 14.57
N GLY A 348 -17.21 2.56 14.18
CA GLY A 348 -17.53 1.36 14.97
C GLY A 348 -16.49 0.25 14.84
N ASN A 349 -15.99 0.02 13.63
CA ASN A 349 -15.02 -1.03 13.30
C ASN A 349 -13.99 -0.51 12.28
N PRO A 350 -12.87 0.08 12.74
CA PRO A 350 -11.80 0.53 11.86
C PRO A 350 -11.18 -0.65 11.09
N ILE A 351 -10.79 -0.39 9.84
CA ILE A 351 -10.10 -1.37 8.99
C ILE A 351 -8.62 -0.99 8.93
N SER A 352 -7.74 -1.87 9.41
CA SER A 352 -6.28 -1.70 9.25
C SER A 352 -5.73 -2.69 8.22
N ILE A 353 -5.00 -2.17 7.25
CA ILE A 353 -4.30 -2.95 6.23
C ILE A 353 -2.80 -2.69 6.40
N SER A 354 -2.04 -3.77 6.49
CA SER A 354 -0.58 -3.75 6.61
C SER A 354 0.02 -4.55 5.46
N THR A 355 1.02 -3.99 4.80
CA THR A 355 1.82 -4.67 3.77
C THR A 355 3.30 -4.58 4.13
N ASN A 356 3.99 -5.69 3.90
CA ASN A 356 5.42 -5.84 4.18
C ASN A 356 6.06 -6.44 2.94
N THR A 357 7.03 -5.75 2.36
CA THR A 357 7.73 -6.19 1.16
C THR A 357 9.23 -6.13 1.38
N VAL A 358 9.93 -7.22 1.07
CA VAL A 358 11.39 -7.25 1.11
C VAL A 358 11.93 -6.40 -0.04
N VAL A 359 12.84 -5.48 0.29
CA VAL A 359 13.51 -4.65 -0.70
C VAL A 359 14.73 -5.42 -1.21
N HIS A 360 14.64 -5.90 -2.44
CA HIS A 360 15.78 -6.49 -3.15
C HIS A 360 16.54 -5.37 -3.86
N GLU A 361 17.85 -5.28 -3.67
CA GLU A 361 18.67 -4.43 -4.52
C GLU A 361 18.50 -4.85 -5.99
N PRO A 362 18.24 -3.93 -6.92
CA PRO A 362 18.10 -4.29 -8.33
C PRO A 362 19.37 -4.97 -8.85
N LEU A 363 19.22 -6.11 -9.53
CA LEU A 363 20.30 -6.89 -10.15
C LEU A 363 20.98 -6.19 -11.36
N ALA A 364 20.54 -4.98 -11.70
CA ALA A 364 21.15 -4.15 -12.73
C ALA A 364 21.48 -2.78 -12.15
N PRO A 365 22.58 -2.13 -12.58
CA PRO A 365 22.72 -0.70 -12.35
C PRO A 365 21.55 -0.03 -13.06
N ALA A 366 20.52 0.36 -12.32
CA ALA A 366 19.52 1.28 -12.83
C ALA A 366 20.30 2.49 -13.34
N SER A 367 20.04 2.93 -14.58
CA SER A 367 20.44 4.28 -14.99
C SER A 367 19.86 5.21 -13.94
N THR A 368 20.71 5.72 -13.06
CA THR A 368 20.33 6.46 -11.87
C THR A 368 19.52 7.67 -12.28
N LEU A 369 18.19 7.59 -12.11
CA LEU A 369 17.27 8.70 -12.31
C LEU A 369 17.45 9.78 -11.24
N LEU A 370 18.04 9.44 -10.09
CA LEU A 370 18.39 10.38 -9.03
C LEU A 370 19.91 10.37 -8.87
N PRO A 371 20.59 11.54 -8.93
CA PRO A 371 21.99 11.59 -8.53
C PRO A 371 22.11 11.20 -7.06
N PRO A 372 23.19 10.52 -6.64
CA PRO A 372 23.46 10.32 -5.23
C PRO A 372 23.49 11.69 -4.55
N SER A 373 22.76 11.82 -3.44
CA SER A 373 22.81 13.00 -2.59
C SER A 373 24.25 13.20 -2.12
N SER A 374 24.92 14.20 -2.69
CA SER A 374 26.23 14.64 -2.24
C SER A 374 26.06 15.26 -0.85
N SER A 375 26.30 14.45 0.18
CA SER A 375 26.53 14.95 1.53
C SER A 375 27.82 15.75 1.54
N SER A 376 27.71 17.03 1.91
CA SER A 376 28.83 17.86 2.38
C SER A 376 28.71 18.03 3.88
#